data_AF-A0A3M2UK09-F1
#
_entry.id   AF-A0A3M2UK09-F1
#
_cell.length_a   1.000
_cell.length_b   1.000
_cell.length_c   1.000
_cell.angle_alpha   90.00
_cell.angle_beta   90.00
_cell.angle_gamma   90.00
#
_symmetry.space_group_name_H-M   'P 1'
#
loop_
_entity.id
_entity.type
_entity.pdbx_description
1 polymer ?
#
loop_
_entity_poly.entity_id
_entity_poly.type
_entity_poly.pdbx_seq_one_letter_code
_entity_poly.pdbx_strand_id
1 'polypeptide(L)'
;NCPDVVQALNLMAVLNPGIKHVAIDGALFQDEVTERKIMSVPSIYLNGELFGQGRMGLEEILAKIDTGAGARQAEKLNAKQSFDVLVVGGGPAGSAAAV
;
A
#
# COMPACT_ATOMS: atom_id res chain seq x y z
N ASN A 1 10.99 6.21 12.85
CA ASN A 1 10.13 6.31 11.65
C ASN A 1 10.83 5.94 10.36
N CYS A 2 12.04 6.45 10.04
CA CYS A 2 12.75 6.00 8.84
C CYS A 2 12.96 4.47 8.79
N PRO A 3 13.37 3.79 9.90
CA PRO A 3 13.54 2.34 9.89
C PRO A 3 12.27 1.58 9.52
N ASP A 4 11.10 2.00 10.02
CA ASP A 4 9.83 1.31 9.78
C ASP A 4 9.44 1.35 8.29
N VAL A 5 9.60 2.51 7.66
CA VAL A 5 9.33 2.71 6.22
C VAL A 5 10.30 1.91 5.36
N VAL A 6 11.60 1.96 5.69
CA VAL A 6 12.64 1.20 4.97
C VAL A 6 12.38 -0.30 5.06
N GLN A 7 12.02 -0.80 6.25
CA GLN A 7 11.72 -2.21 6.46
C GLN A 7 10.47 -2.66 5.69
N ALA A 8 9.41 -1.85 5.69
CA ALA A 8 8.19 -2.13 4.92
C ALA A 8 8.51 -2.25 3.41
N LEU A 9 9.24 -1.29 2.85
CA LEU A 9 9.60 -1.30 1.42
C LEU A 9 10.58 -2.43 1.07
N ASN A 10 11.52 -2.76 1.96
CA ASN A 10 12.40 -3.91 1.79
C ASN A 10 11.60 -5.22 1.73
N LEU A 11 10.64 -5.40 2.63
CA LEU A 11 9.78 -6.58 2.63
C LEU A 11 9.00 -6.71 1.32
N MET A 12 8.44 -5.60 0.82
CA MET A 12 7.73 -5.57 -0.46
C MET A 12 8.63 -5.98 -1.64
N ALA A 13 9.87 -5.47 -1.68
CA ALA A 13 10.84 -5.81 -2.73
C ALA A 13 11.31 -7.27 -2.67
N VAL A 14 11.41 -7.86 -1.48
CA VAL A 14 11.73 -9.29 -1.31
C VAL A 14 10.57 -10.18 -1.78
N LEU A 15 9.32 -9.79 -1.48
CA LEU A 15 8.14 -10.60 -1.78
C LEU A 15 7.67 -10.49 -3.24
N ASN A 16 8.01 -9.42 -3.95
CA ASN A 16 7.53 -9.18 -5.30
C ASN A 16 8.68 -8.69 -6.22
N PRO A 17 9.09 -9.49 -7.23
CA PRO A 17 10.17 -9.09 -8.15
C PRO A 17 9.82 -7.87 -9.02
N GLY A 18 8.54 -7.51 -9.12
CA GLY A 18 8.08 -6.28 -9.76
C GLY A 18 8.30 -5.01 -8.91
N ILE A 19 8.66 -5.16 -7.64
CA ILE A 19 8.97 -4.05 -6.73
C ILE A 19 10.46 -3.99 -6.51
N LYS A 20 11.06 -2.83 -6.79
CA LYS A 20 12.45 -2.53 -6.47
C LYS A 20 12.48 -1.45 -5.40
N HIS A 21 13.36 -1.63 -4.41
CA HIS A 21 13.56 -0.65 -3.36
C HIS A 21 15.05 -0.37 -3.20
N VAL A 22 15.39 0.91 -3.06
CA VAL A 22 16.74 1.40 -2.75
C VAL A 22 16.59 2.36 -1.58
N ALA A 23 17.17 2.00 -0.45
CA ALA A 23 17.28 2.91 0.70
C ALA A 23 18.55 3.76 0.53
N ILE A 24 18.39 5.08 0.52
CA ILE A 24 19.47 6.03 0.27
C ILE A 24 19.80 6.74 1.58
N ASP A 25 21.08 6.73 1.96
CA ASP A 25 21.58 7.50 3.09
C ASP A 25 21.88 8.94 2.64
N GLY A 26 21.00 9.88 3.00
CA GLY A 26 21.16 11.29 2.62
C GLY A 26 22.44 11.95 3.14
N ALA A 27 23.08 11.39 4.18
CA ALA A 27 24.37 11.90 4.65
C ALA A 27 25.51 11.60 3.65
N LEU A 28 25.41 10.48 2.94
CA LEU A 28 26.38 10.06 1.92
C LEU A 28 26.05 10.60 0.52
N PHE A 29 24.78 10.90 0.25
CA PHE A 29 24.28 11.35 -1.04
C PHE A 29 23.65 12.76 -0.96
N GLN A 30 24.42 13.74 -0.50
CA GLN A 30 23.93 15.12 -0.27
C GLN A 30 23.50 15.85 -1.55
N ASP A 31 24.13 15.54 -2.68
CA ASP A 31 23.76 16.10 -3.98
C ASP A 31 22.32 15.74 -4.35
N GLU A 32 21.93 14.48 -4.12
CA GLU A 32 20.59 13.99 -4.38
C GLU A 32 19.55 14.60 -3.42
N VAL A 33 19.91 14.77 -2.15
CA VAL A 33 19.09 15.49 -1.16
C VAL A 33 18.80 16.92 -1.65
N THR A 34 19.82 17.59 -2.19
CA THR A 34 19.72 18.97 -2.67
C THR A 34 18.92 19.07 -3.97
N GLU A 35 19.23 18.24 -4.96
CA GLU A 35 18.56 18.20 -6.27
C GLU A 35 17.06 17.92 -6.10
N ARG A 36 16.72 16.95 -5.26
CA ARG A 36 15.33 16.55 -4.99
C ARG A 36 14.65 17.42 -3.93
N LYS A 37 15.36 18.40 -3.35
CA LYS A 37 14.88 19.33 -2.30
C LYS A 37 14.25 18.59 -1.12
N ILE A 38 14.92 17.56 -0.61
CA ILE A 38 14.43 16.78 0.52
C ILE A 38 14.57 17.58 1.81
N MET A 39 13.44 18.09 2.30
CA MET A 39 13.37 18.90 3.53
C MET A 39 13.06 18.08 4.78
N SER A 40 12.61 16.83 4.63
CA SER A 40 12.26 15.95 5.74
C SER A 40 12.50 14.48 5.41
N VAL A 41 12.73 13.68 6.44
CA VAL A 41 12.92 12.22 6.34
C VAL A 41 11.90 11.47 7.21
N PRO A 42 11.44 10.28 6.79
CA PRO A 42 11.72 9.66 5.50
C PRO A 42 10.94 10.34 4.36
N SER A 43 11.54 10.38 3.17
CA SER A 43 10.90 10.81 1.91
C SER A 43 10.98 9.66 0.92
N ILE A 44 9.84 9.29 0.32
CA ILE A 44 9.70 8.14 -0.57
C ILE A 44 9.42 8.64 -1.98
N TYR A 45 10.12 8.08 -2.95
CA TYR A 45 9.88 8.32 -4.38
C TYR A 45 9.45 7.01 -5.03
N LEU A 46 8.43 7.09 -5.89
CA LEU A 46 7.94 5.98 -6.71
C LEU A 46 8.12 6.36 -8.17
N ASN A 47 8.91 5.58 -8.91
CA ASN A 47 9.17 5.80 -10.34
C ASN A 47 9.65 7.23 -10.68
N GLY A 48 10.43 7.85 -9.79
CA GLY A 48 10.98 9.19 -9.97
C GLY A 48 10.11 10.32 -9.40
N GLU A 49 8.87 10.04 -9.01
CA GLU A 49 7.94 11.04 -8.47
C GLU A 49 7.82 10.94 -6.94
N LEU A 50 7.55 12.06 -6.27
CA LEU A 50 7.35 12.08 -4.83
C LEU A 50 6.08 11.29 -4.46
N PHE A 51 6.26 10.24 -3.66
CA PHE A 51 5.17 9.33 -3.26
C PHE A 51 4.61 9.67 -1.87
N GLY A 52 5.49 10.08 -0.96
CA GLY A 52 5.09 10.42 0.40
C GLY A 52 6.27 10.85 1.27
N GLN A 53 5.94 11.52 2.37
CA GLN A 53 6.91 11.96 3.38
C GLN A 53 6.37 11.65 4.77
N GLY A 54 7.28 11.42 5.72
CA GLY A 54 6.93 11.11 7.10
C GLY A 54 6.62 9.64 7.33
N ARG A 55 6.09 9.35 8.53
CA ARG A 55 5.80 7.97 8.94
C ARG A 55 4.70 7.38 8.05
N MET A 56 4.93 6.17 7.55
CA MET A 56 3.95 5.40 6.79
C MET A 56 4.08 3.92 7.13
N GLY A 57 2.95 3.23 7.34
CA GLY A 57 2.89 1.79 7.53
C GLY A 57 2.90 1.01 6.21
N LEU A 58 3.12 -0.30 6.28
CA LEU A 58 3.06 -1.19 5.10
C LEU A 58 1.67 -1.15 4.44
N GLU A 59 0.61 -1.16 5.25
CA GLU A 59 -0.78 -1.13 4.80
C GLU A 59 -1.10 0.17 4.05
N GLU A 60 -0.60 1.30 4.55
CA GLU A 60 -0.78 2.62 3.93
C GLU A 60 -0.02 2.71 2.60
N ILE A 61 1.20 2.19 2.53
CA ILE A 61 2.00 2.12 1.30
C ILE A 61 1.26 1.25 0.26
N LEU A 62 0.81 0.06 0.66
CA LEU A 62 0.09 -0.87 -0.22
C LEU A 62 -1.22 -0.26 -0.74
N ALA A 63 -2.00 0.38 0.12
CA ALA A 63 -3.26 1.02 -0.27
C ALA A 63 -3.06 2.14 -1.32
N LYS A 64 -1.93 2.85 -1.27
CA LYS A 64 -1.58 3.87 -2.25
C LYS A 64 -1.09 3.31 -3.58
N ILE A 65 -0.41 2.15 -3.57
CA ILE A 65 0.13 1.52 -4.78
C ILE A 65 -0.93 0.68 -5.50
N ASP A 66 -1.78 -0.03 -4.75
CA ASP A 66 -2.79 -0.93 -5.30
C ASP A 66 -4.13 -0.23 -5.57
N THR A 67 -4.13 0.67 -6.55
CA THR A 67 -5.35 1.37 -7.00
C THR A 67 -6.37 0.44 -7.67
N GLY A 68 -5.96 -0.78 -8.06
CA GLY A 68 -6.81 -1.79 -8.70
C GLY A 68 -7.42 -2.81 -7.75
N ALA A 69 -7.10 -2.78 -6.44
CA ALA A 69 -7.61 -3.74 -5.46
C ALA A 69 -9.14 -3.79 -5.42
N GLY A 70 -9.78 -2.62 -5.43
CA GLY A 70 -11.25 -2.51 -5.38
C GLY A 70 -11.92 -3.15 -6.59
N ALA A 71 -11.42 -2.88 -7.80
CA ALA A 71 -11.95 -3.46 -9.03
C ALA A 71 -11.80 -4.99 -9.04
N ARG A 72 -10.63 -5.51 -8.65
CA ARG A 72 -10.40 -6.96 -8.53
C ARG A 72 -11.30 -7.61 -7.48
N GLN A 73 -11.57 -6.93 -6.38
CA GLN A 73 -12.49 -7.43 -5.36
C GLN A 73 -13.94 -7.46 -5.87
N ALA A 74 -14.36 -6.46 -6.65
CA ALA A 74 -15.66 -6.44 -7.31
C ALA A 74 -15.78 -7.57 -8.34
N GLU A 75 -14.74 -7.81 -9.16
CA GLU A 75 -14.70 -8.95 -10.08
C GLU A 75 -14.80 -10.29 -9.36
N LYS A 76 -14.09 -10.46 -8.23
CA LYS A 76 -14.24 -11.67 -7.39
C LYS A 76 -15.66 -11.87 -6.87
N LEU A 77 -16.36 -10.78 -6.53
CA LEU A 77 -17.77 -10.85 -6.12
C LEU A 77 -18.67 -11.23 -7.31
N ASN A 78 -18.44 -10.65 -8.48
CA ASN A 78 -19.19 -10.95 -9.71
C ASN A 78 -18.96 -12.39 -10.19
N ALA A 79 -17.78 -12.96 -9.92
CA ALA A 79 -17.43 -14.34 -10.26
C ALA A 79 -17.99 -15.38 -9.28
N LYS A 80 -18.63 -14.98 -8.18
CA LYS A 80 -19.28 -15.92 -7.27
C LYS A 80 -20.46 -16.59 -7.98
N GLN A 81 -20.68 -17.87 -7.67
CA GLN A 81 -21.86 -18.57 -8.12
C GLN A 81 -23.13 -17.92 -7.54
N SER A 82 -24.26 -18.17 -8.17
CA SER A 82 -25.56 -17.78 -7.64
C SER A 82 -25.73 -18.31 -6.23
N PHE A 83 -26.18 -17.44 -5.33
CA PHE A 83 -26.57 -17.84 -3.99
C PHE A 83 -28.03 -18.29 -3.99
N ASP A 84 -28.36 -19.32 -3.21
CA ASP A 84 -29.76 -19.64 -2.92
C ASP A 84 -30.43 -18.50 -2.14
N VAL A 85 -29.66 -17.88 -1.23
CA VAL A 85 -30.06 -16.69 -0.46
C VAL A 85 -28.87 -15.73 -0.34
N LEU A 86 -29.06 -14.46 -0.70
CA LEU A 86 -28.11 -13.37 -0.48
C LEU A 86 -28.69 -12.36 0.52
N VAL A 87 -28.13 -12.29 1.72
CA VAL A 87 -28.53 -11.33 2.75
C VAL A 87 -27.78 -10.02 2.56
N VAL A 88 -28.50 -8.91 2.38
CA VAL A 88 -27.92 -7.58 2.21
C VAL A 88 -28.05 -6.79 3.52
N GLY A 89 -26.92 -6.58 4.19
CA GLY A 89 -26.82 -5.84 5.45
C GLY A 89 -26.49 -6.75 6.65
N GLY A 90 -25.41 -6.44 7.38
CA GLY A 90 -24.88 -7.26 8.49
C GLY A 90 -25.39 -6.87 9.88
N GLY A 91 -26.57 -6.25 9.98
CA GLY A 91 -27.20 -5.92 11.27
C GLY A 91 -27.88 -7.13 11.93
N PRO A 92 -28.48 -6.98 13.13
CA PRO A 92 -29.09 -8.10 13.86
C PRO A 92 -30.10 -8.90 13.05
N ALA A 93 -30.93 -8.22 12.25
CA ALA A 93 -31.90 -8.87 11.37
C ALA A 93 -31.24 -9.67 10.23
N GLY A 94 -30.17 -9.13 9.64
CA GLY A 94 -29.43 -9.82 8.59
C GLY A 94 -28.65 -11.01 9.12
N SER A 95 -28.00 -10.87 10.27
CA SER A 95 -27.32 -11.99 10.94
C SER A 95 -28.30 -13.10 11.35
N ALA A 96 -29.49 -12.75 11.83
CA ALA A 96 -30.53 -13.73 12.14
C ALA A 96 -31.08 -14.44 10.89
N ALA A 97 -31.14 -13.76 9.74
CA ALA A 97 -31.56 -14.35 8.47
C ALA A 97 -30.48 -15.23 7.82
N ALA A 98 -29.23 -15.15 8.27
CA ALA A 98 -28.09 -15.88 7.74
C ALA A 98 -27.73 -17.15 8.55
N VAL A 99 -28.40 -17.37 9.69
CA VAL A 99 -28.28 -18.56 10.56
C VAL A 99 -29.50 -19.46 10.34
#